data_AF-A0A842TCV5-F1
#
_entry.id   AF-A0A842TCV5-F1
#
_cell.length_a   1.000
_cell.length_b   1.000
_cell.length_c   1.000
_cell.angle_alpha   90.00
_cell.angle_beta   90.00
_cell.angle_gamma   90.00
#
_symmetry.space_group_name_H-M   'P 1'
#
loop_
_entity.id
_entity.type
_entity.pdbx_description
1 polymer ?
#
loop_
_entity_poly.entity_id
_entity_poly.type
_entity_poly.pdbx_seq_one_letter_code
_entity_poly.pdbx_strand_id
1 'polypeptide(L)'
;MKFFKALFNREIVKLGLILFLTFLLQLIGPIFFADYPIPDAKEYKALVEFFRGQGAFTDAGVIWRGRVLVPLIASIFPFDPLISLRIVNIVFTLFCVVFFYQILSLLKFRNKERFLGIFLFIIAVPTITIGSTPLTDSAGLFFVVFSIYLYLRLDNKPKKFLLIGIILAIGVFSRESVLFIIPVLILWEIIEIGVSKNIIKDIALKILLIGTLPLLSFIFIRILVPKSYLLDQISFSRLLENLTVETFEATTLATIGQLSVILIIGIFGNFTKVIKKSKKLWKLIIGAGGFLPELIMVYLIGPPGNRFFWIYFIFAIPFLLYSFSNLRVKDLKN
;
A
#
# COMPACT_ATOMS: atom_id res chain seq x y z
N MET A 1 4.57 -12.05 -38.06
CA MET A 1 5.83 -11.29 -37.79
C MET A 1 5.68 -10.09 -36.85
N LYS A 2 4.64 -9.24 -36.96
CA LYS A 2 4.41 -8.10 -36.01
C LYS A 2 4.12 -8.53 -34.56
N PHE A 3 3.44 -9.67 -34.36
CA PHE A 3 3.14 -10.23 -33.04
C PHE A 3 4.41 -10.68 -32.29
N PHE A 4 5.32 -11.37 -32.97
CA PHE A 4 6.63 -11.74 -32.40
C PHE A 4 7.48 -10.51 -32.07
N LYS A 5 7.45 -9.44 -32.89
CA LYS A 5 8.14 -8.17 -32.58
C LYS A 5 7.58 -7.48 -31.32
N ALA A 6 6.29 -7.64 -31.03
CA ALA A 6 5.67 -7.13 -29.80
C ALA A 6 6.04 -7.96 -28.57
N LEU A 7 6.13 -9.30 -28.70
CA LEU A 7 6.61 -10.22 -27.66
C LEU A 7 8.06 -9.95 -27.24
N PHE A 8 8.90 -9.50 -28.17
CA PHE A 8 10.28 -9.06 -27.89
C PHE A 8 10.40 -7.56 -27.62
N ASN A 9 9.32 -6.86 -27.23
CA ASN A 9 9.46 -5.54 -26.67
C ASN A 9 10.32 -5.65 -25.40
N ARG A 10 11.52 -5.07 -25.44
CA ARG A 10 12.50 -5.11 -24.34
C ARG A 10 11.89 -4.65 -23.01
N GLU A 11 10.87 -3.79 -23.01
CA GLU A 11 10.17 -3.40 -21.78
C GLU A 11 9.29 -4.51 -21.20
N ILE A 12 8.53 -5.22 -22.05
CA ILE A 12 7.64 -6.31 -21.62
C ILE A 12 8.48 -7.45 -21.04
N VAL A 13 9.58 -7.81 -21.71
CA VAL A 13 10.49 -8.86 -21.22
C VAL A 13 11.08 -8.49 -19.86
N LYS A 14 11.54 -7.24 -19.68
CA LYS A 14 12.08 -6.77 -18.41
C LYS A 14 11.04 -6.76 -17.29
N LEU A 15 9.81 -6.32 -17.58
CA LEU A 15 8.73 -6.37 -16.60
C LEU A 15 8.38 -7.81 -16.25
N GLY A 16 8.34 -8.73 -17.23
CA GLY A 16 8.14 -10.16 -16.99
C GLY A 16 9.21 -10.77 -16.08
N LEU A 17 10.49 -10.46 -16.33
CA LEU A 17 11.61 -10.89 -15.46
C LEU A 17 11.47 -10.37 -14.03
N ILE A 18 11.01 -9.12 -13.87
CA ILE A 18 10.78 -8.51 -12.56
C ILE A 18 9.64 -9.16 -11.81
N LEU A 19 8.53 -9.45 -12.50
CA LEU A 19 7.39 -10.15 -11.91
C LEU A 19 7.78 -11.57 -11.50
N PHE A 20 8.55 -12.25 -12.35
CA PHE A 20 9.12 -13.55 -12.03
C PHE A 20 10.04 -13.50 -10.80
N LEU A 21 10.94 -12.51 -10.72
CA LEU A 21 11.80 -12.32 -9.56
C LEU A 21 11.01 -12.03 -8.29
N THR A 22 9.96 -11.21 -8.38
CA THR A 22 9.06 -10.89 -7.26
C THR A 22 8.38 -12.16 -6.77
N PHE A 23 7.87 -12.99 -7.69
CA PHE A 23 7.27 -14.27 -7.38
C PHE A 23 8.26 -15.22 -6.68
N LEU A 24 9.49 -15.34 -7.19
CA LEU A 24 10.52 -16.16 -6.54
C LEU A 24 10.86 -15.67 -5.13
N LEU A 25 11.06 -14.37 -4.94
CA LEU A 25 11.31 -13.78 -3.63
C LEU A 25 10.16 -14.03 -2.66
N GLN A 26 8.92 -14.07 -3.16
CA GLN A 26 7.74 -14.38 -2.37
C GLN A 26 7.59 -15.86 -2.01
N LEU A 27 8.10 -16.78 -2.83
CA LEU A 27 8.17 -18.19 -2.44
C LEU A 27 9.25 -18.42 -1.38
N ILE A 28 10.34 -17.66 -1.47
CA ILE A 28 11.52 -17.78 -0.62
C ILE A 28 11.34 -17.06 0.73
N GLY A 29 10.69 -15.89 0.75
CA GLY A 29 10.46 -15.10 1.96
C GLY A 29 9.88 -15.91 3.12
N PRO A 30 8.79 -16.68 2.91
CA PRO A 30 8.25 -17.57 3.92
C PRO A 30 9.20 -18.62 4.46
N ILE A 31 10.29 -18.98 3.79
CA ILE A 31 11.29 -19.94 4.28
C ILE A 31 12.24 -19.24 5.25
N PHE A 32 12.67 -18.03 4.92
CA PHE A 32 13.59 -17.24 5.76
C PHE A 32 12.92 -16.53 6.92
N PHE A 33 11.59 -16.36 6.85
CA PHE A 33 10.79 -15.64 7.84
C PHE A 33 9.64 -16.50 8.38
N ALA A 34 9.74 -17.84 8.22
CA ALA A 34 8.70 -18.85 8.45
C ALA A 34 8.15 -18.93 9.87
N ASP A 35 8.99 -18.61 10.86
CA ASP A 35 8.75 -18.98 12.25
C ASP A 35 7.88 -17.99 13.04
N TYR A 36 7.14 -17.12 12.36
CA TYR A 36 6.14 -16.32 13.03
C TYR A 36 4.77 -17.01 12.99
N PRO A 37 4.30 -17.62 14.10
CA PRO A 37 2.88 -17.87 14.26
C PRO A 37 2.20 -16.51 14.35
N ILE A 38 1.90 -15.89 13.20
CA ILE A 38 1.18 -14.63 13.19
C ILE A 38 -0.23 -14.95 13.68
N PRO A 39 -0.64 -14.45 14.87
CA PRO A 39 -1.92 -14.83 15.46
C PRO A 39 -3.08 -14.61 14.48
N ASP A 40 -3.00 -13.53 13.71
CA ASP A 40 -3.92 -13.14 12.64
C ASP A 40 -4.12 -14.24 11.58
N ALA A 41 -3.08 -15.01 11.24
CA ALA A 41 -3.15 -16.02 10.18
C ALA A 41 -4.08 -17.20 10.54
N LYS A 42 -4.15 -17.56 11.83
CA LYS A 42 -5.09 -18.58 12.31
C LYS A 42 -6.53 -18.14 12.10
N GLU A 43 -6.79 -16.86 12.35
CA GLU A 43 -8.12 -16.25 12.25
C GLU A 43 -8.56 -16.13 10.77
N TYR A 44 -7.64 -15.75 9.89
CA TYR A 44 -7.92 -15.74 8.45
C TYR A 44 -8.12 -17.16 7.90
N LYS A 45 -7.38 -18.15 8.40
CA LYS A 45 -7.62 -19.57 8.07
C LYS A 45 -9.04 -19.99 8.45
N ALA A 46 -9.49 -19.68 9.67
CA ALA A 46 -10.84 -19.99 10.11
C ALA A 46 -11.92 -19.34 9.21
N LEU A 47 -11.71 -18.11 8.75
CA LEU A 47 -12.61 -17.45 7.79
C LEU A 47 -12.65 -18.17 6.43
N VAL A 48 -11.51 -18.65 5.93
CA VAL A 48 -11.47 -19.44 4.69
C VAL A 48 -12.26 -20.74 4.86
N GLU A 49 -12.05 -21.45 5.97
CA GLU A 49 -12.76 -22.70 6.29
C GLU A 49 -14.28 -22.46 6.44
N PHE A 50 -14.67 -21.37 7.11
CA PHE A 50 -16.08 -20.94 7.19
C PHE A 50 -16.69 -20.72 5.80
N PHE A 51 -16.02 -19.99 4.90
CA PHE A 51 -16.51 -19.78 3.54
C PHE A 51 -16.56 -21.05 2.69
N ARG A 52 -15.81 -22.10 3.06
CA ARG A 52 -15.88 -23.44 2.46
C ARG A 52 -16.95 -24.33 3.09
N GLY A 53 -17.64 -23.87 4.14
CA GLY A 53 -18.60 -24.67 4.91
C GLY A 53 -17.94 -25.70 5.84
N GLN A 54 -16.67 -25.50 6.20
CA GLN A 54 -15.86 -26.44 7.00
C GLN A 54 -15.61 -25.97 8.45
N GLY A 55 -16.04 -24.77 8.83
CA GLY A 55 -15.80 -24.20 10.17
C GLY A 55 -16.89 -23.23 10.60
N ALA A 56 -16.89 -22.81 11.87
CA ALA A 56 -17.85 -21.83 12.37
C ALA A 56 -17.30 -20.41 12.27
N PHE A 57 -18.17 -19.43 11.98
CA PHE A 57 -17.76 -18.02 11.95
C PHE A 57 -17.27 -17.51 13.32
N THR A 58 -17.67 -18.18 14.40
CA THR A 58 -17.24 -17.89 15.77
C THR A 58 -15.75 -18.09 15.97
N ASP A 59 -15.14 -18.99 15.20
CA ASP A 59 -13.74 -19.39 15.32
C ASP A 59 -12.80 -18.33 14.75
N ALA A 60 -13.35 -17.36 14.01
CA ALA A 60 -12.64 -16.15 13.61
C ALA A 60 -12.75 -15.09 14.71
N GLY A 61 -11.61 -14.54 15.12
CA GLY A 61 -11.49 -13.47 16.09
C GLY A 61 -12.23 -12.21 15.63
N VAL A 62 -12.86 -11.53 16.58
CA VAL A 62 -13.79 -10.41 16.32
C VAL A 62 -13.18 -9.33 15.43
N ILE A 63 -11.93 -8.95 15.64
CA ILE A 63 -11.23 -7.92 14.86
C ILE A 63 -11.08 -8.32 13.37
N TRP A 64 -10.95 -9.61 13.09
CA TRP A 64 -10.62 -10.17 11.79
C TRP A 64 -11.85 -10.46 10.93
N ARG A 65 -13.03 -10.59 11.57
CA ARG A 65 -14.34 -10.73 10.90
C ARG A 65 -14.69 -9.57 9.97
N GLY A 66 -14.03 -8.43 10.09
CA GLY A 66 -14.21 -7.30 9.18
C GLY A 66 -13.38 -7.37 7.89
N ARG A 67 -12.42 -8.30 7.81
CA ARG A 67 -11.45 -8.40 6.71
C ARG A 67 -11.72 -9.64 5.86
N VAL A 68 -12.94 -9.70 5.33
CA VAL A 68 -13.49 -10.89 4.66
C VAL A 68 -13.03 -11.08 3.23
N LEU A 69 -12.54 -10.03 2.54
CA LEU A 69 -12.29 -10.10 1.09
C LEU A 69 -11.21 -11.13 0.74
N VAL A 70 -10.07 -11.10 1.42
CA VAL A 70 -8.96 -12.01 1.12
C VAL A 70 -9.32 -13.46 1.47
N PRO A 71 -9.88 -13.78 2.65
CA PRO A 71 -10.39 -15.12 2.93
C PRO A 71 -11.46 -15.60 1.96
N LEU A 72 -12.37 -14.72 1.52
CA LEU A 72 -13.41 -15.06 0.56
C LEU A 72 -12.85 -15.40 -0.83
N ILE A 73 -11.82 -14.69 -1.30
CA ILE A 73 -11.15 -15.04 -2.57
C ILE A 73 -10.35 -16.33 -2.39
N ALA A 74 -9.68 -16.51 -1.24
CA ALA A 74 -8.89 -17.70 -0.95
C ALA A 74 -9.74 -18.98 -0.84
N SER A 75 -11.00 -18.88 -0.40
CA SER A 75 -11.88 -20.04 -0.26
C SER A 75 -12.23 -20.72 -1.59
N ILE A 76 -12.13 -19.99 -2.71
CA ILE A 76 -12.37 -20.50 -4.08
C ILE A 76 -11.32 -21.53 -4.49
N PHE A 77 -10.10 -21.43 -3.98
CA PHE A 77 -9.02 -22.35 -4.36
C PHE A 77 -9.17 -23.70 -3.62
N PRO A 78 -8.83 -24.83 -4.24
CA PRO A 78 -8.97 -26.17 -3.64
C PRO A 78 -7.78 -26.59 -2.77
N PHE A 79 -6.89 -25.66 -2.38
CA PHE A 79 -5.70 -25.96 -1.59
C PHE A 79 -5.94 -25.78 -0.09
N ASP A 80 -4.95 -26.13 0.75
CA ASP A 80 -4.94 -25.74 2.16
C ASP A 80 -5.26 -24.24 2.34
N PRO A 81 -6.06 -23.83 3.34
CA PRO A 81 -6.44 -22.44 3.56
C PRO A 81 -5.28 -21.46 3.59
N LEU A 82 -4.17 -21.82 4.26
CA LEU A 82 -3.00 -20.95 4.34
C LEU A 82 -2.33 -20.84 2.98
N ILE A 83 -2.15 -21.95 2.26
CA ILE A 83 -1.61 -21.92 0.89
C ILE A 83 -2.49 -21.02 -0.01
N SER A 84 -3.80 -21.13 0.10
CA SER A 84 -4.76 -20.32 -0.68
C SER A 84 -4.63 -18.83 -0.36
N LEU A 85 -4.51 -18.46 0.91
CA LEU A 85 -4.24 -17.07 1.33
C LEU A 85 -2.90 -16.56 0.77
N ARG A 86 -1.84 -17.37 0.82
CA ARG A 86 -0.53 -17.01 0.27
C ARG A 86 -0.61 -16.73 -1.24
N ILE A 87 -1.31 -17.59 -1.99
CA ILE A 87 -1.52 -17.41 -3.44
C ILE A 87 -2.21 -16.06 -3.72
N VAL A 88 -3.29 -15.76 -3.00
CA VAL A 88 -4.02 -14.50 -3.15
C VAL A 88 -3.12 -13.29 -2.87
N ASN A 89 -2.29 -13.34 -1.82
CA ASN A 89 -1.38 -12.25 -1.49
C ASN A 89 -0.25 -12.07 -2.49
N ILE A 90 0.29 -13.17 -3.02
CA ILE A 90 1.25 -13.15 -4.13
C ILE A 90 0.65 -12.41 -5.32
N VAL A 91 -0.58 -12.76 -5.72
CA VAL A 91 -1.28 -12.12 -6.84
C VAL A 91 -1.48 -10.62 -6.59
N PHE A 92 -1.96 -10.22 -5.42
CA PHE A 92 -2.10 -8.80 -5.07
C PHE A 92 -0.76 -8.05 -5.11
N THR A 93 0.31 -8.66 -4.60
CA THR A 93 1.63 -8.02 -4.59
C THR A 93 2.21 -7.89 -6.00
N LEU A 94 2.00 -8.88 -6.88
CA LEU A 94 2.37 -8.78 -8.29
C LEU A 94 1.61 -7.63 -8.96
N PHE A 95 0.32 -7.47 -8.68
CA PHE A 95 -0.43 -6.30 -9.15
C PHE A 95 0.10 -4.98 -8.58
N CYS A 96 0.50 -4.93 -7.29
CA CYS A 96 1.19 -3.76 -6.73
C CYS A 96 2.42 -3.39 -7.54
N VAL A 97 3.27 -4.36 -7.90
CA VAL A 97 4.46 -4.12 -8.73
C VAL A 97 4.08 -3.57 -10.10
N VAL A 98 3.08 -4.16 -10.78
CA VAL A 98 2.61 -3.67 -12.09
C VAL A 98 2.11 -2.23 -11.99
N PHE A 99 1.21 -1.94 -11.06
CA PHE A 99 0.63 -0.60 -10.93
C PHE A 99 1.64 0.42 -10.43
N PHE A 100 2.58 0.03 -9.57
CA PHE A 100 3.66 0.90 -9.14
C PHE A 100 4.60 1.26 -10.30
N TYR A 101 4.92 0.32 -11.20
CA TYR A 101 5.67 0.62 -12.43
C TYR A 101 4.92 1.63 -13.31
N GLN A 102 3.59 1.46 -13.44
CA GLN A 102 2.76 2.40 -14.18
C GLN A 102 2.69 3.78 -13.51
N ILE A 103 2.63 3.86 -12.18
CA ILE A 103 2.71 5.13 -11.43
C ILE A 103 4.04 5.84 -11.73
N LEU A 104 5.17 5.13 -11.66
CA LEU A 104 6.48 5.71 -12.01
C LEU A 104 6.50 6.23 -13.47
N SER A 105 5.83 5.53 -14.38
CA SER A 105 5.63 5.99 -15.76
C SER A 105 4.80 7.27 -15.85
N LEU A 106 3.67 7.35 -15.14
CA LEU A 106 2.80 8.53 -15.11
C LEU A 106 3.48 9.75 -14.46
N LEU A 107 4.41 9.50 -13.52
CA LEU A 107 5.25 10.52 -12.93
C LEU A 107 6.33 11.04 -13.90
N LYS A 108 6.48 10.43 -15.09
CA LYS A 108 7.43 10.76 -16.16
C LYS A 108 8.90 10.39 -15.84
N PHE A 109 9.12 9.35 -15.05
CA PHE A 109 10.47 8.82 -14.86
C PHE A 109 10.98 8.07 -16.09
N ARG A 110 12.29 8.13 -16.34
CA ARG A 110 12.96 7.40 -17.43
C ARG A 110 12.96 5.91 -17.12
N ASN A 111 13.08 5.07 -18.16
CA ASN A 111 13.07 3.60 -18.02
C ASN A 111 14.03 3.09 -16.94
N LYS A 112 15.27 3.58 -16.91
CA LYS A 112 16.26 3.18 -15.91
C LYS A 112 15.81 3.51 -14.48
N GLU A 113 15.19 4.67 -14.28
CA GLU A 113 14.66 5.11 -12.99
C GLU A 113 13.43 4.30 -12.59
N ARG A 114 12.54 3.99 -13.55
CA ARG A 114 11.38 3.10 -13.33
C ARG A 114 11.82 1.72 -12.85
N PHE A 115 12.82 1.13 -13.52
CA PHE A 115 13.37 -0.17 -13.14
C PHE A 115 14.07 -0.14 -11.78
N LEU A 116 14.86 0.90 -11.49
CA LEU A 116 15.46 1.08 -10.17
C LEU A 116 14.39 1.18 -9.09
N GLY A 117 13.34 1.97 -9.31
CA GLY A 117 12.24 2.13 -8.35
C GLY A 117 11.52 0.82 -8.06
N ILE A 118 11.27 0.01 -9.08
CA ILE A 118 10.65 -1.31 -8.90
C ILE A 118 11.59 -2.29 -8.20
N PHE A 119 12.87 -2.27 -8.55
CA PHE A 119 13.86 -3.08 -7.86
C PHE A 119 13.90 -2.75 -6.36
N LEU A 120 13.98 -1.47 -6.01
CA LEU A 120 13.93 -0.99 -4.62
C LEU A 120 12.64 -1.40 -3.91
N PHE A 121 11.50 -1.38 -4.59
CA PHE A 121 10.22 -1.78 -4.02
C PHE A 121 10.16 -3.30 -3.74
N ILE A 122 10.69 -4.12 -4.65
CA ILE A 122 10.66 -5.58 -4.51
C ILE A 122 11.61 -6.06 -3.41
N ILE A 123 12.78 -5.43 -3.27
CA ILE A 123 13.74 -5.77 -2.21
C ILE A 123 13.43 -5.09 -0.87
N ALA A 124 12.39 -4.26 -0.80
CA ALA A 124 11.94 -3.68 0.46
C ALA A 124 11.55 -4.82 1.40
N VAL A 125 12.04 -4.77 2.65
CA VAL A 125 11.82 -5.84 3.63
C VAL A 125 10.34 -6.24 3.71
N PRO A 126 9.37 -5.30 3.81
CA PRO A 126 7.96 -5.67 3.87
C PRO A 126 7.46 -6.43 2.63
N THR A 127 7.96 -6.11 1.43
CA THR A 127 7.57 -6.82 0.21
C THR A 127 8.01 -8.28 0.24
N ILE A 128 9.21 -8.56 0.77
CA ILE A 128 9.75 -9.92 0.89
C ILE A 128 9.05 -10.68 2.02
N THR A 129 8.89 -10.04 3.19
CA THR A 129 8.41 -10.72 4.41
C THR A 129 6.89 -10.84 4.47
N ILE A 130 6.13 -9.96 3.82
CA ILE A 130 4.66 -9.91 3.93
C ILE A 130 3.98 -10.19 2.60
N GLY A 131 4.66 -9.99 1.47
CA GLY A 131 4.05 -10.12 0.13
C GLY A 131 3.34 -11.44 -0.13
N SER A 132 3.78 -12.53 0.51
CA SER A 132 3.16 -13.86 0.43
C SER A 132 2.72 -14.41 1.79
N THR A 133 2.79 -13.63 2.87
CA THR A 133 2.38 -14.08 4.20
C THR A 133 0.85 -14.12 4.27
N PRO A 134 0.21 -15.11 4.92
CA PRO A 134 -1.25 -15.28 4.93
C PRO A 134 -1.97 -14.22 5.80
N LEU A 135 -1.84 -12.95 5.42
CA LEU A 135 -2.48 -11.78 6.02
C LEU A 135 -3.31 -11.02 4.96
N THR A 136 -3.80 -9.82 5.27
CA THR A 136 -4.56 -9.00 4.30
C THR A 136 -3.78 -7.78 3.82
N ASP A 137 -2.54 -7.61 4.28
CA ASP A 137 -1.68 -6.47 4.03
C ASP A 137 -1.43 -6.22 2.54
N SER A 138 -1.14 -7.26 1.77
CA SER A 138 -0.88 -7.18 0.32
C SER A 138 -2.10 -6.65 -0.45
N ALA A 139 -3.31 -7.10 -0.07
CA ALA A 139 -4.55 -6.62 -0.66
C ALA A 139 -4.81 -5.15 -0.30
N GLY A 140 -4.65 -4.77 0.97
CA GLY A 140 -4.78 -3.38 1.40
C GLY A 140 -3.83 -2.44 0.63
N LEU A 141 -2.57 -2.83 0.50
CA LEU A 141 -1.59 -2.09 -0.31
C LEU A 141 -2.00 -2.00 -1.77
N PHE A 142 -2.49 -3.09 -2.36
CA PHE A 142 -2.98 -3.11 -3.74
C PHE A 142 -4.09 -2.08 -3.96
N PHE A 143 -5.10 -2.03 -3.10
CA PHE A 143 -6.20 -1.06 -3.26
C PHE A 143 -5.71 0.39 -3.15
N VAL A 144 -4.72 0.66 -2.31
CA VAL A 144 -4.10 1.99 -2.25
C VAL A 144 -3.31 2.31 -3.51
N VAL A 145 -2.41 1.42 -3.94
CA VAL A 145 -1.58 1.62 -5.14
C VAL A 145 -2.45 1.75 -6.39
N PHE A 146 -3.49 0.90 -6.52
CA PHE A 146 -4.40 0.95 -7.65
C PHE A 146 -5.22 2.25 -7.65
N SER A 147 -5.65 2.73 -6.49
CA SER A 147 -6.35 4.02 -6.38
C SER A 147 -5.45 5.19 -6.77
N ILE A 148 -4.17 5.17 -6.38
CA ILE A 148 -3.17 6.17 -6.84
C ILE A 148 -3.00 6.08 -8.35
N TYR A 149 -2.88 4.87 -8.91
CA TYR A 149 -2.78 4.68 -10.36
C TYR A 149 -4.00 5.26 -11.11
N LEU A 150 -5.23 4.93 -10.68
CA LEU A 150 -6.45 5.47 -11.26
C LEU A 150 -6.51 6.99 -11.12
N TYR A 151 -6.08 7.51 -9.96
CA TYR A 151 -6.00 8.95 -9.73
C TYR A 151 -5.04 9.65 -10.71
N LEU A 152 -3.90 9.05 -11.03
CA LEU A 152 -2.93 9.65 -11.95
C LEU A 152 -3.27 9.41 -13.43
N ARG A 153 -3.93 8.29 -13.75
CA ARG A 153 -4.19 7.85 -15.12
C ARG A 153 -5.42 8.50 -15.74
N LEU A 154 -6.49 8.66 -14.97
CA LEU A 154 -7.80 9.09 -15.47
C LEU A 154 -7.95 10.61 -15.43
N ASP A 155 -8.62 11.14 -16.44
CA ASP A 155 -8.96 12.57 -16.55
C ASP A 155 -9.78 13.04 -15.35
N ASN A 156 -9.70 14.33 -15.03
CA ASN A 156 -10.37 14.94 -13.88
C ASN A 156 -11.89 15.09 -14.08
N LYS A 157 -12.60 13.97 -14.23
CA LYS A 157 -14.06 13.87 -14.39
C LYS A 157 -14.68 13.23 -13.16
N PRO A 158 -15.93 13.57 -12.78
CA PRO A 158 -16.60 12.98 -11.61
C PRO A 158 -16.61 11.44 -11.61
N LYS A 159 -16.77 10.81 -12.78
CA LYS A 159 -16.74 9.34 -12.94
C LYS A 159 -15.47 8.68 -12.39
N LYS A 160 -14.33 9.37 -12.44
CA LYS A 160 -13.07 8.88 -11.86
C LYS A 160 -13.16 8.74 -10.35
N PHE A 161 -13.69 9.74 -9.65
CA PHE A 161 -13.80 9.74 -8.19
C PHE A 161 -14.79 8.69 -7.71
N LEU A 162 -15.89 8.49 -8.45
CA LEU A 162 -16.83 7.41 -8.19
C LEU A 162 -16.16 6.04 -8.33
N LEU A 163 -15.41 5.82 -9.41
CA LEU A 163 -14.68 4.56 -9.61
C LEU A 163 -13.67 4.32 -8.48
N ILE A 164 -12.89 5.34 -8.10
CA ILE A 164 -11.97 5.23 -6.96
C ILE A 164 -12.74 4.92 -5.67
N GLY A 165 -13.87 5.59 -5.41
CA GLY A 165 -14.73 5.31 -4.26
C GLY A 165 -15.22 3.86 -4.21
N ILE A 166 -15.61 3.28 -5.35
CA ILE A 166 -16.00 1.86 -5.46
C ILE A 166 -14.81 0.94 -5.15
N ILE A 167 -13.65 1.22 -5.73
CA ILE A 167 -12.42 0.43 -5.51
C ILE A 167 -12.01 0.47 -4.04
N LEU A 168 -12.03 1.65 -3.43
CA LEU A 168 -11.74 1.81 -2.00
C LEU A 168 -12.77 1.11 -1.13
N ALA A 169 -14.05 1.16 -1.49
CA ALA A 169 -15.13 0.46 -0.77
C ALA A 169 -14.91 -1.05 -0.71
N ILE A 170 -14.53 -1.66 -1.85
CA ILE A 170 -14.11 -3.06 -1.90
C ILE A 170 -12.85 -3.26 -1.04
N GLY A 171 -11.89 -2.34 -1.14
CA GLY A 171 -10.64 -2.40 -0.38
C GLY A 171 -10.82 -2.39 1.14
N VAL A 172 -11.84 -1.71 1.67
CA VAL A 172 -12.14 -1.73 3.11
C VAL A 172 -12.41 -3.15 3.62
N PHE A 173 -13.04 -4.02 2.82
CA PHE A 173 -13.26 -5.42 3.17
C PHE A 173 -11.97 -6.26 3.20
N SER A 174 -10.85 -5.74 2.68
CA SER A 174 -9.52 -6.34 2.90
C SER A 174 -8.84 -5.75 4.13
N ARG A 175 -8.86 -4.42 4.26
CA ARG A 175 -8.22 -3.69 5.35
C ARG A 175 -8.76 -2.28 5.46
N GLU A 176 -9.01 -1.85 6.70
CA GLU A 176 -9.46 -0.50 7.05
C GLU A 176 -8.42 0.58 6.71
N SER A 177 -7.14 0.23 6.65
CA SER A 177 -6.06 1.16 6.32
C SER A 177 -6.19 1.80 4.93
N VAL A 178 -6.93 1.15 4.04
CA VAL A 178 -7.28 1.69 2.72
C VAL A 178 -7.99 3.05 2.84
N LEU A 179 -8.70 3.33 3.94
CA LEU A 179 -9.39 4.60 4.16
C LEU A 179 -8.43 5.80 4.26
N PHE A 180 -7.18 5.61 4.69
CA PHE A 180 -6.23 6.72 4.84
C PHE A 180 -5.78 7.34 3.52
N ILE A 181 -6.00 6.66 2.37
CA ILE A 181 -5.75 7.26 1.06
C ILE A 181 -6.80 8.32 0.66
N ILE A 182 -8.00 8.30 1.27
CA ILE A 182 -9.06 9.26 0.96
C ILE A 182 -8.61 10.70 1.24
N PRO A 183 -8.17 11.07 2.46
CA PRO A 183 -7.69 12.42 2.74
C PRO A 183 -6.47 12.79 1.88
N VAL A 184 -5.58 11.83 1.56
CA VAL A 184 -4.45 12.06 0.65
C VAL A 184 -4.92 12.50 -0.74
N LEU A 185 -5.86 11.78 -1.35
CA LEU A 185 -6.35 12.09 -2.69
C LEU A 185 -7.14 13.40 -2.75
N ILE A 186 -7.87 13.73 -1.67
CA ILE A 186 -8.55 15.02 -1.53
C ILE A 186 -7.52 16.17 -1.47
N LEU A 187 -6.47 16.03 -0.66
CA LEU A 187 -5.40 17.03 -0.57
C LEU A 187 -4.64 17.17 -1.90
N TRP A 188 -4.42 16.07 -2.63
CA TRP A 188 -3.84 16.11 -3.96
C TRP A 188 -4.71 16.89 -4.95
N GLU A 189 -6.02 16.76 -4.83
CA GLU A 189 -6.97 17.49 -5.66
C GLU A 189 -6.98 18.99 -5.35
N ILE A 190 -6.93 19.36 -4.06
CA ILE A 190 -6.78 20.75 -3.63
C ILE A 190 -5.54 21.40 -4.26
N ILE A 191 -4.42 20.67 -4.30
CA ILE A 191 -3.17 21.14 -4.93
C ILE A 191 -3.31 21.34 -6.45
N GLU A 192 -4.06 20.49 -7.13
CA GLU A 192 -4.25 20.58 -8.58
C GLU A 192 -5.17 21.73 -8.95
N ILE A 193 -6.34 21.83 -8.32
CA ILE A 193 -7.33 22.88 -8.60
C ILE A 193 -6.78 24.26 -8.22
N GLY A 194 -6.01 24.37 -7.12
CA GLY A 194 -5.62 25.65 -6.55
C GLY A 194 -6.79 26.39 -5.91
N VAL A 195 -6.57 27.61 -5.45
CA VAL A 195 -7.60 28.42 -4.77
C VAL A 195 -8.50 29.09 -5.81
N SER A 196 -9.69 28.53 -6.05
CA SER A 196 -10.71 29.08 -6.96
C SER A 196 -12.01 29.42 -6.21
N LYS A 197 -12.84 30.33 -6.75
CA LYS A 197 -14.10 30.75 -6.10
C LYS A 197 -15.13 29.61 -5.94
N ASN A 198 -15.06 28.57 -6.77
CA ASN A 198 -15.98 27.41 -6.72
C ASN A 198 -15.34 26.15 -6.10
N ILE A 199 -14.15 26.29 -5.51
CA ILE A 199 -13.37 25.16 -5.00
C ILE A 199 -14.15 24.31 -3.99
N ILE A 200 -15.00 24.94 -3.16
CA ILE A 200 -15.78 24.26 -2.13
C ILE A 200 -16.77 23.28 -2.76
N LYS A 201 -17.52 23.70 -3.79
CA LYS A 201 -18.54 22.85 -4.43
C LYS A 201 -17.89 21.67 -5.17
N ASP A 202 -16.79 21.94 -5.89
CA ASP A 202 -16.08 20.92 -6.67
C ASP A 202 -15.39 19.90 -5.76
N ILE A 203 -14.80 20.35 -4.64
CA ILE A 203 -14.21 19.46 -3.64
C ILE A 203 -15.31 18.67 -2.92
N ALA A 204 -16.40 19.31 -2.49
CA ALA A 204 -17.48 18.64 -1.75
C ALA A 204 -18.06 17.46 -2.55
N LEU A 205 -18.31 17.65 -3.85
CA LEU A 205 -18.76 16.56 -4.72
C LEU A 205 -17.73 15.43 -4.80
N LYS A 206 -16.44 15.76 -4.92
CA LYS A 206 -15.36 14.74 -5.00
C LYS A 206 -15.21 13.99 -3.68
N ILE A 207 -15.29 14.67 -2.54
CA ILE A 207 -15.31 14.08 -1.20
C ILE A 207 -16.49 13.11 -1.07
N LEU A 208 -17.68 13.53 -1.50
CA LEU A 208 -18.87 12.67 -1.49
C LEU A 208 -18.63 11.41 -2.34
N LEU A 209 -18.15 11.56 -3.57
CA LEU A 209 -17.95 10.42 -4.48
C LEU A 209 -16.86 9.45 -4.01
N ILE A 210 -15.76 9.95 -3.46
CA ILE A 210 -14.63 9.10 -3.03
C ILE A 210 -14.81 8.57 -1.60
N GLY A 211 -15.51 9.31 -0.73
CA GLY A 211 -15.58 9.05 0.70
C GLY A 211 -16.82 8.27 1.12
N THR A 212 -17.98 8.50 0.50
CA THR A 212 -19.23 7.92 0.98
C THR A 212 -19.25 6.39 0.88
N LEU A 213 -18.89 5.81 -0.27
CA LEU A 213 -18.95 4.35 -0.44
C LEU A 213 -17.97 3.59 0.50
N PRO A 214 -16.70 4.01 0.65
CA PRO A 214 -15.80 3.37 1.60
C PRO A 214 -16.25 3.52 3.06
N LEU A 215 -16.75 4.69 3.44
CA LEU A 215 -17.25 4.92 4.80
C LEU A 215 -18.49 4.07 5.09
N LEU A 216 -19.44 3.95 4.15
CA LEU A 216 -20.58 3.06 4.30
C LEU A 216 -20.15 1.60 4.42
N SER A 217 -19.16 1.16 3.63
CA SER A 217 -18.61 -0.19 3.73
C SER A 217 -17.95 -0.44 5.09
N PHE A 218 -17.21 0.54 5.60
CA PHE A 218 -16.61 0.47 6.93
C PHE A 218 -17.67 0.41 8.03
N ILE A 219 -18.69 1.27 7.97
CA ILE A 219 -19.80 1.28 8.94
C ILE A 219 -20.54 -0.06 8.89
N PHE A 220 -20.83 -0.58 7.70
CA PHE A 220 -21.48 -1.87 7.52
C PHE A 220 -20.68 -3.01 8.19
N ILE A 221 -19.38 -3.08 7.95
CA ILE A 221 -18.49 -4.04 8.63
C ILE A 221 -18.56 -3.87 10.15
N ARG A 222 -18.54 -2.63 10.66
CA ARG A 222 -18.56 -2.36 12.11
C ARG A 222 -19.91 -2.64 12.77
N ILE A 223 -21.01 -2.63 12.03
CA ILE A 223 -22.32 -3.08 12.53
C ILE A 223 -22.32 -4.60 12.70
N LEU A 224 -21.67 -5.33 11.79
CA LEU A 224 -21.60 -6.79 11.81
C LEU A 224 -20.57 -7.35 12.81
N VAL A 225 -19.59 -6.54 13.21
CA VAL A 225 -18.52 -6.93 14.13
C VAL A 225 -18.80 -6.36 15.54
N PRO A 226 -18.96 -7.20 16.58
CA PRO A 226 -19.19 -6.74 17.96
C PRO A 226 -18.18 -5.70 18.44
N LYS A 227 -18.65 -4.71 19.21
CA LYS A 227 -17.90 -3.48 19.60
C LYS A 227 -16.66 -3.69 20.49
N SER A 228 -16.42 -4.90 21.02
CA SER A 228 -15.83 -5.07 22.35
C SER A 228 -14.31 -5.32 22.44
N TYR A 229 -13.45 -4.73 21.59
CA TYR A 229 -12.00 -5.02 21.74
C TYR A 229 -10.98 -3.92 21.41
N LEU A 230 -11.28 -2.95 20.54
CA LEU A 230 -10.23 -2.05 20.02
C LEU A 230 -10.05 -0.74 20.79
N LEU A 231 -11.12 -0.17 21.35
CA LEU A 231 -11.04 1.14 22.01
C LEU A 231 -10.39 1.07 23.39
N ASP A 232 -10.57 -0.04 24.10
CA ASP A 232 -10.04 -0.23 25.46
C ASP A 232 -8.51 -0.46 25.48
N GLN A 233 -7.88 -0.64 24.31
CA GLN A 233 -6.45 -0.89 24.17
C GLN A 233 -5.63 0.35 23.82
N ILE A 234 -6.28 1.48 23.53
CA ILE A 234 -5.61 2.72 23.14
C ILE A 234 -5.01 3.36 24.40
N SER A 235 -3.68 3.46 24.47
CA SER A 235 -2.99 4.14 25.57
C SER A 235 -1.85 5.03 25.07
N PHE A 236 -1.77 6.25 25.60
CA PHE A 236 -0.66 7.15 25.33
C PHE A 236 0.65 6.66 25.97
N SER A 237 0.59 5.91 27.09
CA SER A 237 1.80 5.31 27.67
C SER A 237 2.42 4.29 26.71
N ARG A 238 1.59 3.50 26.03
CA ARG A 238 2.01 2.52 25.02
C ARG A 238 2.68 3.19 23.83
N LEU A 239 2.24 4.38 23.41
CA LEU A 239 2.91 5.13 22.35
C LEU A 239 4.38 5.38 22.71
N LEU A 240 4.66 5.83 23.93
CA LEU A 240 6.03 6.10 24.37
C LEU A 240 6.84 4.80 24.52
N GLU A 241 6.25 3.75 25.09
CA GLU A 241 6.87 2.43 25.23
C GLU A 241 7.24 1.85 23.85
N ASN A 242 6.32 1.87 22.89
CA ASN A 242 6.53 1.34 21.54
C ASN A 242 7.48 2.17 20.69
N LEU A 243 7.80 3.41 21.08
CA LEU A 243 8.86 4.22 20.44
C LEU A 243 10.27 3.78 20.89
N THR A 244 10.39 2.98 21.95
CA THR A 244 11.70 2.46 22.39
C THR A 244 12.12 1.26 21.55
N VAL A 245 13.40 1.23 21.16
CA VAL A 245 14.00 0.30 20.18
C VAL A 245 13.86 -1.17 20.59
N GLU A 246 13.77 -1.45 21.90
CA GLU A 246 13.63 -2.80 22.45
C GLU A 246 12.34 -3.51 22.02
N THR A 247 11.34 -2.75 21.55
CA THR A 247 10.06 -3.27 21.05
C THR A 247 10.06 -3.55 19.55
N PHE A 248 11.08 -3.12 18.80
CA PHE A 248 11.14 -3.32 17.36
C PHE A 248 11.80 -4.65 17.00
N GLU A 249 11.08 -5.44 16.22
CA GLU A 249 11.65 -6.59 15.54
C GLU A 249 12.76 -6.16 14.57
N ALA A 250 13.73 -7.05 14.35
CA ALA A 250 14.84 -6.78 13.42
C ALA A 250 14.35 -6.39 12.00
N THR A 251 13.22 -6.95 11.56
CA THR A 251 12.57 -6.63 10.29
C THR A 251 12.01 -5.20 10.26
N THR A 252 11.48 -4.71 11.39
CA THR A 252 11.03 -3.32 11.56
C THR A 252 12.20 -2.36 11.49
N LEU A 253 13.28 -2.63 12.23
CA LEU A 253 14.50 -1.83 12.20
C LEU A 253 15.12 -1.78 10.79
N ALA A 254 15.20 -2.93 10.12
CA ALA A 254 15.70 -3.00 8.74
C ALA A 254 14.81 -2.18 7.78
N THR A 255 13.50 -2.19 7.97
CA THR A 255 12.56 -1.41 7.16
C THR A 255 12.71 0.09 7.38
N ILE A 256 12.80 0.53 8.65
CA ILE A 256 13.04 1.93 8.99
C ILE A 256 14.41 2.38 8.47
N GLY A 257 15.43 1.53 8.59
CA GLY A 257 16.77 1.78 8.03
C GLY A 257 16.73 1.98 6.52
N GLN A 258 16.03 1.10 5.78
CA GLN A 258 15.84 1.24 4.33
C GLN A 258 15.13 2.56 3.98
N LEU A 259 14.02 2.88 4.65
CA LEU A 259 13.31 4.15 4.42
C LEU A 259 14.19 5.36 4.76
N SER A 260 14.96 5.30 5.84
CA SER A 260 15.87 6.37 6.27
C SER A 260 16.97 6.60 5.24
N VAL A 261 17.59 5.54 4.70
CA VAL A 261 18.59 5.66 3.63
C VAL A 261 17.97 6.30 2.38
N ILE A 262 16.78 5.85 1.97
CA ILE A 262 16.03 6.44 0.84
C ILE A 262 15.77 7.93 1.08
N LEU A 263 15.34 8.32 2.29
CA LEU A 263 15.05 9.71 2.64
C LEU A 263 16.31 10.57 2.73
N ILE A 264 17.37 10.09 3.38
CA ILE A 264 18.65 10.78 3.53
C ILE A 264 19.23 11.10 2.15
N ILE A 265 19.36 10.10 1.27
CA ILE A 265 19.85 10.30 -0.10
C ILE A 265 18.93 11.28 -0.85
N GLY A 266 17.62 11.17 -0.64
CA GLY A 266 16.64 12.11 -1.16
C GLY A 266 16.88 13.57 -0.71
N ILE A 267 17.16 13.79 0.57
CA ILE A 267 17.38 15.11 1.19
C ILE A 267 18.68 15.74 0.70
N PHE A 268 19.80 15.00 0.75
CA PHE A 268 21.11 15.50 0.33
C PHE A 268 21.18 15.81 -1.18
N GLY A 269 20.28 15.23 -1.98
CA GLY A 269 20.15 15.49 -3.42
C GLY A 269 19.49 16.82 -3.83
N ASN A 270 19.77 17.94 -3.15
CA ASN A 270 19.23 19.30 -3.44
C ASN A 270 17.74 19.55 -3.06
N PHE A 271 17.21 18.78 -2.12
CA PHE A 271 15.79 18.69 -1.75
C PHE A 271 15.06 20.03 -1.52
N THR A 272 15.63 20.92 -0.71
CA THR A 272 14.99 22.19 -0.31
C THR A 272 14.66 23.10 -1.50
N LYS A 273 15.47 23.05 -2.56
CA LYS A 273 15.24 23.83 -3.79
C LYS A 273 14.18 23.19 -4.69
N VAL A 274 14.02 21.88 -4.66
CA VAL A 274 13.10 21.14 -5.55
C VAL A 274 11.67 21.14 -4.99
N ILE A 275 11.48 20.98 -3.67
CA ILE A 275 10.14 21.01 -3.04
C ILE A 275 9.40 22.30 -3.38
N LYS A 276 10.10 23.44 -3.28
CA LYS A 276 9.49 24.76 -3.51
C LYS A 276 8.96 24.94 -4.94
N LYS A 277 9.38 24.10 -5.89
CA LYS A 277 9.06 24.25 -7.32
C LYS A 277 8.19 23.13 -7.91
N SER A 278 7.91 22.06 -7.17
CA SER A 278 7.24 20.87 -7.74
C SER A 278 5.99 20.45 -6.96
N LYS A 279 4.81 20.70 -7.54
CA LYS A 279 3.52 20.16 -7.03
C LYS A 279 3.57 18.64 -6.86
N LYS A 280 4.31 17.93 -7.73
CA LYS A 280 4.46 16.47 -7.67
C LYS A 280 5.17 16.01 -6.39
N LEU A 281 6.17 16.75 -5.93
CA LEU A 281 6.86 16.41 -4.67
C LEU A 281 5.95 16.64 -3.46
N TRP A 282 5.18 17.72 -3.45
CA TRP A 282 4.18 17.95 -2.40
C TRP A 282 3.17 16.81 -2.31
N LYS A 283 2.73 16.29 -3.46
CA LYS A 283 1.87 15.09 -3.49
C LYS A 283 2.53 13.89 -2.82
N LEU A 284 3.80 13.61 -3.09
CA LEU A 284 4.50 12.50 -2.45
C LEU A 284 4.64 12.69 -0.94
N ILE A 285 4.98 13.91 -0.49
CA ILE A 285 5.08 14.26 0.94
C ILE A 285 3.74 14.10 1.64
N ILE A 286 2.66 14.62 1.05
CA ILE A 286 1.30 14.49 1.58
C ILE A 286 0.86 13.02 1.56
N GLY A 287 1.25 12.26 0.55
CA GLY A 287 1.02 10.82 0.48
C GLY A 287 1.63 10.11 1.68
N ALA A 288 2.93 10.30 1.92
CA ALA A 288 3.60 9.72 3.09
C ALA A 288 3.00 10.24 4.41
N GLY A 289 2.75 11.55 4.51
CA GLY A 289 2.20 12.19 5.70
C GLY A 289 0.77 11.75 6.04
N GLY A 290 -0.06 11.47 5.03
CA GLY A 290 -1.45 11.08 5.22
C GLY A 290 -1.63 9.68 5.83
N PHE A 291 -0.59 8.84 5.80
CA PHE A 291 -0.57 7.54 6.49
C PHE A 291 0.03 7.62 7.91
N LEU A 292 0.61 8.75 8.34
CA LEU A 292 1.10 8.91 9.71
C LEU A 292 0.03 8.67 10.79
N PRO A 293 -1.24 9.11 10.62
CA PRO A 293 -2.28 8.80 11.60
C PRO A 293 -2.50 7.30 11.80
N GLU A 294 -2.42 6.49 10.73
CA GLU A 294 -2.49 5.02 10.85
C GLU A 294 -1.34 4.50 11.70
N LEU A 295 -0.12 4.92 11.38
CA LEU A 295 1.07 4.50 12.09
C LEU A 295 0.98 4.88 13.57
N ILE A 296 0.62 6.13 13.89
CA ILE A 296 0.43 6.60 15.28
C ILE A 296 -0.63 5.75 16.00
N MET A 297 -1.75 5.43 15.35
CA MET A 297 -2.78 4.57 15.93
C MET A 297 -2.27 3.18 16.25
N VAL A 298 -1.39 2.61 15.41
CA VAL A 298 -0.75 1.32 15.71
C VAL A 298 0.12 1.43 16.95
N TYR A 299 0.99 2.45 17.03
CA TYR A 299 1.84 2.68 18.20
C TYR A 299 1.05 2.87 19.51
N LEU A 300 -0.16 3.44 19.44
CA LEU A 300 -1.05 3.60 20.59
C LEU A 300 -1.65 2.27 21.08
N ILE A 301 -1.71 1.25 20.22
CA ILE A 301 -2.31 -0.05 20.51
C ILE A 301 -1.24 -1.06 20.92
N GLY A 302 -0.12 -1.13 20.18
CA GLY A 302 0.94 -2.11 20.40
C GLY A 302 2.18 -1.88 19.50
N PRO A 303 3.22 -2.71 19.65
CA PRO A 303 4.46 -2.54 18.90
C PRO A 303 4.21 -2.71 17.39
N PRO A 304 4.66 -1.76 16.55
CA PRO A 304 4.40 -1.84 15.12
C PRO A 304 5.35 -2.83 14.46
N GLY A 305 4.76 -3.82 13.80
CA GLY A 305 5.49 -4.64 12.83
C GLY A 305 5.88 -3.84 11.59
N ASN A 306 6.90 -4.33 10.87
CA ASN A 306 7.37 -3.76 9.61
C ASN A 306 6.27 -3.57 8.55
N ARG A 307 5.17 -4.31 8.66
CA ARG A 307 4.01 -4.28 7.76
C ARG A 307 3.35 -2.91 7.61
N PHE A 308 3.35 -2.10 8.65
CA PHE A 308 2.74 -0.76 8.62
C PHE A 308 3.59 0.26 7.86
N PHE A 309 4.87 -0.05 7.62
CA PHE A 309 5.79 0.80 6.87
C PHE A 309 5.75 0.54 5.37
N TRP A 310 5.10 -0.54 4.91
CA TRP A 310 5.15 -0.96 3.51
C TRP A 310 4.60 0.12 2.56
N ILE A 311 3.53 0.80 2.98
CA ILE A 311 2.88 1.84 2.18
C ILE A 311 3.79 3.04 1.90
N TYR A 312 4.71 3.35 2.80
CA TYR A 312 5.60 4.49 2.68
C TYR A 312 6.58 4.35 1.51
N PHE A 313 6.93 3.12 1.11
CA PHE A 313 7.80 2.89 -0.06
C PHE A 313 7.17 3.39 -1.37
N ILE A 314 5.84 3.39 -1.48
CA ILE A 314 5.12 3.92 -2.65
C ILE A 314 5.38 5.43 -2.84
N PHE A 315 5.68 6.15 -1.76
CA PHE A 315 5.96 7.59 -1.78
C PHE A 315 7.45 7.91 -1.67
N ALA A 316 8.19 7.17 -0.84
CA ALA A 316 9.61 7.38 -0.60
C ALA A 316 10.48 7.02 -1.81
N ILE A 317 10.14 5.97 -2.56
CA ILE A 317 10.91 5.57 -3.75
C ILE A 317 10.80 6.63 -4.87
N PRO A 318 9.60 7.07 -5.32
CA PRO A 318 9.52 8.14 -6.30
C PRO A 318 10.20 9.43 -5.84
N PHE A 319 10.15 9.71 -4.54
CA PHE A 319 10.81 10.86 -3.94
C PHE A 319 12.33 10.80 -4.11
N LEU A 320 12.96 9.66 -3.80
CA LEU A 320 14.38 9.41 -4.03
C LEU A 320 14.75 9.56 -5.52
N LEU A 321 13.94 8.99 -6.42
CA LEU A 321 14.18 9.07 -7.86
C LEU A 321 14.13 10.53 -8.37
N TYR A 322 13.24 11.37 -7.83
CA TYR A 322 13.22 12.79 -8.14
C TYR A 322 14.52 13.49 -7.77
N SER A 323 15.08 13.19 -6.59
CA SER A 323 16.36 13.77 -6.16
C SER A 323 17.51 13.40 -7.10
N PHE A 324 17.61 12.12 -7.50
CA PHE A 324 18.64 11.68 -8.47
C PHE A 324 18.49 12.31 -9.86
N SER A 325 17.25 12.44 -10.35
CA SER A 325 17.01 13.01 -11.68
C SER A 325 17.47 14.47 -11.79
N ASN A 326 17.35 15.24 -10.70
CA ASN A 326 17.71 16.66 -10.66
C ASN A 326 19.20 16.92 -10.45
N LEU A 327 19.93 16.02 -9.79
CA LEU A 327 21.40 16.12 -9.68
C LEU A 327 22.05 16.12 -11.08
N ARG A 328 21.63 15.21 -11.96
CA ARG A 328 22.19 15.09 -13.32
C ARG A 328 21.95 16.29 -14.24
N VAL A 329 20.93 17.10 -14.00
CA VAL A 329 20.63 18.27 -14.85
C VAL A 329 21.60 19.43 -14.58
N LYS A 330 22.21 19.47 -13.38
CA LYS A 330 23.20 20.49 -13.04
C LYS A 330 24.59 20.16 -13.61
N ASP A 331 24.97 18.88 -13.63
CA ASP A 331 26.28 18.44 -14.14
C ASP A 331 26.43 18.53 -15.67
N LEU A 332 25.33 18.79 -16.39
CA LEU A 332 25.33 18.98 -17.85
C LEU A 332 25.26 20.47 -18.26
N LYS A 333 25.20 21.39 -17.29
CA LYS A 333 25.15 22.84 -17.53
C LYS A 333 26.40 23.59 -17.06
N ASN A 334 27.34 22.86 -16.45
CA ASN A 334 28.71 23.29 -16.19
C ASN A 334 29.62 22.45 -17.09
#